data_AF-Q4UIM4-F1
#
_entry.id   AF-Q4UIM4-F1
#
_cell.length_a   1.000
_cell.length_b   1.000
_cell.length_c   1.000
_cell.angle_alpha   90.00
_cell.angle_beta   90.00
_cell.angle_gamma   90.00
#
_symmetry.space_group_name_H-M   'P 1'
#
loop_
_entity.id
_entity.type
_entity.pdbx_description
1 polymer ?
#
loop_
_entity_poly.entity_id
_entity_poly.type
_entity_poly.pdbx_seq_one_letter_code
_entity_poly.pdbx_strand_id
1 'polypeptide(L)'
;MSGEIENSTVVVILDQKEDEIVGFDFISFPEANIVSGIWNLTPGSHFMYIKNKEKGNIFNYNNSSDECRLGEFLYLKKGEIKVYKRSQVEEGSLFELVEEYCNQKYKESIVMGHLRGKMSKIPENLSNLWANITDCINPELILRLRPINKVITNQPFPASKSENSEIPPENNINTDLRSDCELRNCTTRLELSDSEEDPSKTLEEYKNVASNLSSFKSKVDVNLIKSSDKSNGCSFNDTKKSENHVDDSVEKDYESIYYSDIPMCNDRIRKMKEITPEQLTKMHMDTSYIIDSISNDNRSNGYKMAEFNNKYLYVLGELQYSFLVFILCFNFESLEQYKRLLRAFCNAESLLINDQELTRNFLRTLRFQIEIWDEQHDVYQKDNFLTHHLCNLREIMIDNSDKLKTCLDHFKLLEDSFKLKFGISLNDLNTIHSNII
;
A
#
# COMPACT_ATOMS: atom_id res chain seq x y z
N MET A 1 11.25 -32.17 7.28
CA MET A 1 11.89 -30.86 7.53
C MET A 1 13.20 -30.65 6.77
N SER A 2 14.26 -31.44 6.95
CA SER A 2 15.55 -31.17 6.26
C SER A 2 15.44 -31.08 4.73
N GLY A 3 14.71 -31.99 4.09
CA GLY A 3 14.50 -31.95 2.63
C GLY A 3 13.48 -30.92 2.11
N GLU A 4 12.60 -30.40 2.98
CA GLU A 4 11.63 -29.35 2.60
C GLU A 4 12.25 -27.96 2.64
N ILE A 5 13.15 -27.73 3.60
CA ILE A 5 13.83 -26.45 3.79
C ILE A 5 14.91 -26.23 2.73
N GLU A 6 15.56 -27.29 2.24
CA GLU A 6 16.66 -27.22 1.26
C GLU A 6 16.26 -26.55 -0.07
N ASN A 7 14.98 -26.64 -0.45
CA ASN A 7 14.42 -25.99 -1.65
C ASN A 7 13.46 -24.83 -1.32
N SER A 8 13.29 -24.52 -0.04
CA SER A 8 12.43 -23.42 0.39
C SER A 8 13.16 -22.09 0.27
N THR A 9 12.42 -21.05 -0.10
CA THR A 9 12.89 -19.68 0.06
C THR A 9 12.78 -19.29 1.54
N VAL A 10 13.85 -18.70 2.10
CA VAL A 10 13.98 -18.43 3.53
C VAL A 10 14.55 -17.03 3.76
N VAL A 11 13.98 -16.32 4.73
CA VAL A 11 14.54 -15.08 5.27
C VAL A 11 14.82 -15.27 6.75
N VAL A 12 16.00 -14.85 7.19
CA VAL A 12 16.35 -14.75 8.61
C VAL A 12 16.62 -13.30 8.95
N ILE A 13 16.08 -12.85 10.08
CA ILE A 13 16.26 -11.51 10.62
C ILE A 13 16.98 -11.66 11.97
N LEU A 14 18.07 -10.93 12.14
CA LEU A 14 18.94 -10.97 13.31
C LEU A 14 18.85 -9.67 14.11
N ASP A 15 19.05 -9.79 15.43
CA ASP A 15 19.28 -8.70 16.36
C ASP A 15 18.16 -7.64 16.40
N GLN A 16 16.89 -8.08 16.44
CA GLN A 16 15.76 -7.18 16.62
C GLN A 16 15.88 -6.38 17.92
N LYS A 17 15.57 -5.07 17.87
CA LYS A 17 15.60 -4.18 19.04
C LYS A 17 14.38 -4.42 19.94
N GLU A 18 14.56 -4.26 21.25
CA GLU A 18 13.54 -4.58 22.26
C GLU A 18 12.31 -3.66 22.22
N ASP A 19 12.47 -2.42 21.76
CA ASP A 19 11.46 -1.38 21.66
C ASP A 19 10.70 -1.37 20.32
N GLU A 20 11.09 -2.25 19.40
CA GLU A 20 10.56 -2.35 18.05
C GLU A 20 9.81 -3.69 17.83
N ILE A 21 8.79 -3.64 16.99
CA ILE A 21 8.16 -4.83 16.42
C ILE A 21 8.56 -4.91 14.95
N VAL A 22 9.26 -5.98 14.60
CA VAL A 22 9.57 -6.33 13.22
C VAL A 22 8.39 -7.06 12.60
N GLY A 23 8.05 -6.72 11.37
CA GLY A 23 7.13 -7.48 10.58
C GLY A 23 7.62 -7.75 9.16
N PHE A 24 6.89 -8.66 8.54
CA PHE A 24 7.19 -9.20 7.23
C PHE A 24 5.84 -9.39 6.52
N ASP A 25 5.65 -8.79 5.36
CA ASP A 25 4.39 -8.83 4.61
C ASP A 25 3.18 -8.42 5.48
N PHE A 26 2.25 -9.34 5.75
CA PHE A 26 1.07 -9.11 6.60
C PHE A 26 1.23 -9.60 8.05
N ILE A 27 2.38 -10.15 8.42
CA ILE A 27 2.64 -10.72 9.75
C ILE A 27 3.62 -9.86 10.54
N SER A 28 3.56 -9.95 11.87
CA SER A 28 4.60 -9.39 12.75
C SER A 28 5.05 -10.37 13.81
N PHE A 29 6.30 -10.24 14.23
CA PHE A 29 6.83 -10.97 15.36
C PHE A 29 6.39 -10.30 16.67
N PRO A 30 5.78 -11.03 17.61
CA PRO A 30 5.24 -10.46 18.85
C PRO A 30 6.33 -9.96 19.79
N GLU A 31 7.50 -10.62 19.78
CA GLU A 31 8.61 -10.34 20.68
C GLU A 31 9.89 -10.03 19.92
N ALA A 32 10.81 -9.33 20.60
CA ALA A 32 12.12 -9.04 20.05
C ALA A 32 12.99 -10.29 20.16
N ASN A 33 13.42 -10.79 19.00
CA ASN A 33 14.18 -12.02 18.91
C ASN A 33 15.60 -11.75 18.38
N ILE A 34 16.58 -12.43 18.97
CA ILE A 34 17.97 -12.39 18.48
C ILE A 34 18.05 -13.01 17.08
N VAL A 35 17.22 -14.02 16.81
CA VAL A 35 17.12 -14.69 15.50
C VAL A 35 15.66 -15.04 15.26
N SER A 36 15.08 -14.50 14.19
CA SER A 36 13.75 -14.83 13.67
C SER A 36 13.87 -15.32 12.25
N GLY A 37 13.42 -16.53 11.97
CA GLY A 37 13.44 -17.10 10.64
C GLY A 37 12.04 -17.28 10.07
N ILE A 38 11.89 -17.02 8.78
CA ILE A 38 10.65 -17.25 8.04
C ILE A 38 10.99 -18.15 6.87
N TRP A 39 10.27 -19.27 6.74
CA TRP A 39 10.48 -20.22 5.66
C TRP A 39 9.20 -20.53 4.90
N ASN A 40 9.36 -21.21 3.76
CA ASN A 40 8.30 -21.48 2.79
C ASN A 40 7.74 -20.20 2.14
N LEU A 41 8.62 -19.25 1.84
CA LEU A 41 8.26 -18.01 1.16
C LEU A 41 8.06 -18.24 -0.35
N THR A 42 7.01 -17.64 -0.90
CA THR A 42 6.84 -17.55 -2.35
C THR A 42 7.97 -16.73 -2.97
N PRO A 43 8.51 -17.09 -4.15
CA PRO A 43 9.42 -16.21 -4.87
C PRO A 43 8.71 -14.92 -5.29
N GLY A 44 9.41 -13.80 -5.27
CA GLY A 44 8.85 -12.49 -5.64
C GLY A 44 9.19 -11.40 -4.64
N SER A 45 8.36 -10.35 -4.66
CA SER A 45 8.52 -9.17 -3.79
C SER A 45 7.97 -9.44 -2.39
N HIS A 46 8.68 -8.97 -1.37
CA HIS A 46 8.29 -9.02 0.04
C HIS A 46 8.56 -7.69 0.71
N PHE A 47 7.89 -7.43 1.82
CA PHE A 47 8.01 -6.17 2.55
C PHE A 47 8.45 -6.41 3.99
N MET A 48 9.61 -5.89 4.35
CA MET A 48 10.09 -5.90 5.73
C MET A 48 9.83 -4.55 6.37
N TYR A 49 9.31 -4.54 7.58
CA TYR A 49 8.97 -3.29 8.26
C TYR A 49 9.19 -3.36 9.76
N ILE A 50 9.23 -2.19 10.36
CA ILE A 50 9.38 -1.95 11.78
C ILE A 50 8.27 -1.00 12.22
N LYS A 51 7.67 -1.29 13.36
CA LYS A 51 6.81 -0.37 14.09
C LYS A 51 7.29 -0.21 15.53
N ASN A 52 7.14 0.97 16.11
CA ASN A 52 7.39 1.15 17.54
C ASN A 52 6.36 0.35 18.36
N LYS A 53 6.78 -0.20 19.50
CA LYS A 53 5.84 -0.75 20.48
C LYS A 53 4.99 0.37 21.06
N GLU A 54 3.68 0.19 21.12
CA GLU A 54 2.78 1.14 21.77
C GLU A 54 3.22 1.37 23.21
N LYS A 55 3.68 2.58 23.54
CA LYS A 55 3.91 2.96 24.94
C LYS A 55 2.54 3.04 25.59
N GLY A 56 2.24 2.13 26.53
CA GLY A 56 0.93 1.91 27.16
C GLY A 56 0.31 3.07 27.97
N ASN A 57 0.38 4.31 27.49
CA ASN A 57 -0.34 5.45 28.05
C ASN A 57 -1.60 5.74 27.21
N ILE A 58 -2.66 5.00 27.52
CA ILE A 58 -4.03 5.11 26.96
C ILE A 58 -4.70 6.50 27.20
N PHE A 59 -4.02 7.48 27.82
CA PHE A 59 -4.64 8.73 28.29
C PHE A 59 -4.07 10.05 27.77
N ASN A 60 -3.20 10.06 26.75
CA ASN A 60 -2.79 11.32 26.10
C ASN A 60 -3.28 11.39 24.65
N TYR A 61 -4.56 11.72 24.49
CA TYR A 61 -5.21 11.97 23.20
C TYR A 61 -4.67 13.19 22.42
N ASN A 62 -3.68 13.92 22.95
CA ASN A 62 -3.24 15.20 22.39
C ASN A 62 -1.80 15.19 21.82
N ASN A 63 -1.07 14.07 21.88
CA ASN A 63 0.25 13.92 21.23
C ASN A 63 0.33 12.57 20.50
N SER A 64 -0.61 12.33 19.60
CA SER A 64 -0.68 11.12 18.80
C SER A 64 0.24 11.20 17.56
N SER A 65 1.44 11.76 17.64
CA SER A 65 2.32 11.94 16.47
C SER A 65 3.35 10.83 16.24
N ASP A 66 3.52 9.87 17.17
CA ASP A 66 4.77 9.09 17.24
C ASP A 66 4.63 7.58 16.90
N GLU A 67 3.65 7.18 16.09
CA GLU A 67 3.66 5.84 15.50
C GLU A 67 4.64 5.79 14.32
N CYS A 68 5.93 5.60 14.60
CA CYS A 68 6.93 5.39 13.56
C CYS A 68 6.68 4.05 12.86
N ARG A 69 6.54 4.09 11.53
CA ARG A 69 6.46 2.90 10.67
C ARG A 69 7.46 3.05 9.55
N LEU A 70 8.45 2.18 9.55
CA LEU A 70 9.52 2.17 8.57
C LEU A 70 9.46 0.86 7.83
N GLY A 71 9.69 0.87 6.51
CA GLY A 71 9.76 -0.37 5.76
C GLY A 71 10.65 -0.30 4.53
N GLU A 72 10.96 -1.46 4.00
CA GLU A 72 11.69 -1.63 2.76
C GLU A 72 11.20 -2.86 2.00
N PHE A 73 11.14 -2.74 0.68
CA PHE A 73 10.89 -3.88 -0.18
C PHE A 73 12.18 -4.67 -0.43
N LEU A 74 12.02 -5.98 -0.51
CA LEU A 74 13.05 -6.90 -0.96
C LEU A 74 12.47 -7.85 -2.00
N TYR A 75 13.35 -8.46 -2.80
CA TYR A 75 12.95 -9.45 -3.80
C TYR A 75 13.68 -10.77 -3.52
N LEU A 76 12.95 -11.87 -3.52
CA LEU A 76 13.45 -13.21 -3.26
C LEU A 76 13.33 -14.11 -4.49
N LYS A 77 14.44 -14.76 -4.85
CA LYS A 77 14.44 -15.81 -5.86
C LYS A 77 14.02 -17.14 -5.23
N LYS A 78 13.53 -18.05 -6.07
CA LYS A 78 13.15 -19.40 -5.64
C LYS A 78 14.33 -20.14 -4.99
N GLY A 79 14.14 -20.64 -3.78
CA GLY A 79 15.16 -21.37 -3.02
C GLY A 79 16.26 -20.48 -2.45
N GLU A 80 16.09 -19.15 -2.49
CA GLU A 80 17.06 -18.21 -1.95
C GLU A 80 16.96 -18.14 -0.43
N ILE A 81 18.11 -18.19 0.25
CA ILE A 81 18.23 -17.98 1.69
C ILE A 81 18.96 -16.66 1.92
N LYS A 82 18.24 -15.66 2.45
CA LYS A 82 18.80 -14.37 2.83
C LYS A 82 18.81 -14.21 4.34
N VAL A 83 19.89 -13.63 4.84
CA VAL A 83 20.04 -13.30 6.25
C VAL A 83 20.25 -11.81 6.34
N TYR A 84 19.40 -11.15 7.11
CA TYR A 84 19.38 -9.73 7.34
C TYR A 84 19.65 -9.47 8.82
N LYS A 85 20.45 -8.45 9.09
CA LYS A 85 20.69 -7.96 10.46
C LYS A 85 20.02 -6.61 10.61
N ARG A 86 19.25 -6.43 11.69
CA ARG A 86 18.67 -5.12 12.01
C ARG A 86 19.80 -4.11 12.23
N SER A 87 19.77 -3.03 11.44
CA SER A 87 20.76 -1.94 11.54
C SER A 87 20.70 -1.30 12.93
N GLN A 88 21.88 -1.01 13.47
CA GLN A 88 22.03 -0.31 14.74
C GLN A 88 22.19 1.20 14.53
N VAL A 89 22.42 1.63 13.29
CA VAL A 89 22.51 3.05 12.91
C VAL A 89 21.10 3.57 12.63
N GLU A 90 20.82 4.82 13.00
CA GLU A 90 19.52 5.46 12.75
C GLU A 90 19.36 5.86 11.28
N GLU A 91 20.47 6.21 10.61
CA GLU A 91 20.51 6.56 9.19
C GLU A 91 20.85 5.35 8.30
N GLY A 92 20.21 5.27 7.12
CA GLY A 92 20.48 4.25 6.11
C GLY A 92 19.44 3.12 6.10
N SER A 93 19.83 1.95 5.60
CA SER A 93 18.90 0.81 5.44
C SER A 93 18.45 0.25 6.79
N LEU A 94 17.18 -0.15 6.89
CA LEU A 94 16.64 -0.74 8.13
C LEU A 94 17.31 -2.07 8.46
N PHE A 95 17.58 -2.85 7.42
CA PHE A 95 18.19 -4.16 7.52
C PHE A 95 19.41 -4.28 6.61
N GLU A 96 20.51 -4.75 7.19
CA GLU A 96 21.77 -4.98 6.51
C GLU A 96 21.84 -6.43 6.04
N LEU A 97 22.06 -6.63 4.74
CA LEU A 97 22.27 -7.98 4.21
C LEU A 97 23.60 -8.53 4.74
N VAL A 98 23.55 -9.69 5.40
CA VAL A 98 24.76 -10.36 5.90
C VAL A 98 25.58 -10.88 4.72
N GLU A 99 26.88 -10.59 4.75
CA GLU A 99 27.84 -11.01 3.72
C GLU A 99 27.79 -12.53 3.47
N GLU A 100 28.03 -12.92 2.21
CA GLU A 100 27.84 -14.29 1.73
C GLU A 100 28.64 -15.33 2.53
N TYR A 101 29.88 -15.01 2.93
CA TYR A 101 30.72 -15.90 3.74
C TYR A 101 30.11 -16.19 5.11
N CYS A 102 29.57 -15.17 5.79
CA CYS A 102 28.90 -15.33 7.08
C CYS A 102 27.54 -16.01 6.91
N ASN A 103 26.79 -15.66 5.86
CA ASN A 103 25.51 -16.24 5.50
C ASN A 103 25.62 -17.76 5.29
N GLN A 104 26.74 -18.27 4.75
CA GLN A 104 26.96 -19.70 4.55
C GLN A 104 26.82 -20.52 5.85
N LYS A 105 27.30 -20.01 6.99
CA LYS A 105 27.13 -20.67 8.29
C LYS A 105 25.67 -20.74 8.74
N TYR A 106 24.90 -19.70 8.46
CA TYR A 106 23.47 -19.67 8.74
C TYR A 106 22.71 -20.63 7.83
N LYS A 107 23.02 -20.68 6.54
CA LYS A 107 22.47 -21.65 5.58
C LYS A 107 22.70 -23.09 6.06
N GLU A 108 23.93 -23.42 6.44
CA GLU A 108 24.27 -24.73 7.01
C GLU A 108 23.49 -25.01 8.30
N SER A 109 23.38 -24.03 9.20
CA SER A 109 22.63 -24.17 10.45
C SER A 109 21.13 -24.39 10.24
N ILE A 110 20.55 -23.76 9.21
CA ILE A 110 19.15 -23.95 8.80
C ILE A 110 18.95 -25.38 8.28
N VAL A 111 19.80 -25.83 7.35
CA VAL A 111 19.73 -27.17 6.74
C VAL A 111 19.91 -28.27 7.79
N MET A 112 20.84 -28.07 8.73
CA MET A 112 21.08 -28.98 9.85
C MET A 112 20.00 -28.94 10.94
N GLY A 113 19.02 -28.02 10.82
CA GLY A 113 17.89 -27.92 11.75
C GLY A 113 18.23 -27.25 13.09
N HIS A 114 19.40 -26.62 13.23
CA HIS A 114 19.82 -25.96 14.47
C HIS A 114 18.95 -24.75 14.81
N LEU A 115 18.29 -24.14 13.81
CA LEU A 115 17.40 -22.99 14.00
C LEU A 115 15.92 -23.38 14.07
N ARG A 116 15.55 -24.67 14.09
CA ARG A 116 14.15 -25.12 13.96
C ARG A 116 13.17 -24.42 14.90
N GLY A 117 13.54 -24.22 16.17
CA GLY A 117 12.70 -23.53 17.17
C GLY A 117 12.62 -22.01 17.01
N LYS A 118 13.22 -21.46 15.95
CA LYS A 118 13.23 -20.03 15.61
C LYS A 118 12.74 -19.79 14.18
N MET A 119 12.22 -20.82 13.51
CA MET A 119 11.73 -20.76 12.14
C MET A 119 10.20 -20.82 12.13
N SER A 120 9.56 -19.70 11.82
CA SER A 120 8.11 -19.61 11.63
C SER A 120 7.75 -19.86 10.16
N LYS A 121 6.64 -20.56 9.94
CA LYS A 121 6.11 -20.79 8.58
C LYS A 121 4.99 -19.81 8.31
N ILE A 122 5.02 -19.11 7.16
CA ILE A 122 3.86 -18.31 6.76
C ILE A 122 2.72 -19.26 6.35
N PRO A 123 1.51 -19.07 6.90
CA PRO A 123 0.30 -19.75 6.46
C PRO A 123 0.09 -19.63 4.94
N GLU A 124 -0.28 -20.73 4.29
CA GLU A 124 -0.39 -20.80 2.83
C GLU A 124 -1.38 -19.79 2.25
N ASN A 125 -2.49 -19.53 2.94
CA ASN A 125 -3.48 -18.52 2.56
C ASN A 125 -2.88 -17.10 2.52
N LEU A 126 -2.10 -16.73 3.54
CA LEU A 126 -1.45 -15.42 3.59
C LEU A 126 -0.33 -15.30 2.55
N SER A 127 0.45 -16.36 2.39
CA SER A 127 1.51 -16.39 1.38
C SER A 127 0.93 -16.28 -0.04
N ASN A 128 -0.18 -16.97 -0.33
CA ASN A 128 -0.88 -16.86 -1.61
C ASN A 128 -1.49 -15.47 -1.80
N LEU A 129 -2.10 -14.90 -0.76
CA LEU A 129 -2.65 -13.55 -0.83
C LEU A 129 -1.55 -12.52 -1.16
N TRP A 130 -0.42 -12.59 -0.43
CA TRP A 130 0.72 -11.72 -0.65
C TRP A 130 1.29 -11.84 -2.06
N ALA A 131 1.51 -13.08 -2.52
CA ALA A 131 2.00 -13.34 -3.88
C ALA A 131 1.07 -12.80 -4.96
N ASN A 132 -0.25 -12.83 -4.74
CA ASN A 132 -1.22 -12.30 -5.71
C ASN A 132 -1.30 -10.77 -5.73
N ILE A 133 -1.10 -10.08 -4.59
CA ILE A 133 -1.15 -8.62 -4.54
C ILE A 133 0.17 -7.95 -4.92
N THR A 134 1.25 -8.73 -5.02
CA THR A 134 2.60 -8.26 -5.39
C THR A 134 3.08 -8.83 -6.73
N ASP A 135 2.20 -9.47 -7.50
CA ASP A 135 2.55 -10.22 -8.71
C ASP A 135 3.15 -9.36 -9.84
N CYS A 136 2.92 -8.04 -9.82
CA CYS A 136 3.48 -7.09 -10.76
C CYS A 136 4.60 -6.23 -10.15
N ILE A 137 4.91 -6.36 -8.87
CA ILE A 137 6.05 -5.68 -8.23
C ILE A 137 7.31 -6.50 -8.49
N ASN A 138 8.22 -5.96 -9.31
CA ASN A 138 9.45 -6.63 -9.71
C ASN A 138 10.72 -5.90 -9.20
N PRO A 139 11.92 -6.49 -9.32
CA PRO A 139 13.16 -5.87 -8.80
C PRO A 139 13.45 -4.52 -9.45
N GLU A 140 13.08 -4.36 -10.71
CA GLU A 140 13.26 -3.11 -11.44
C GLU A 140 12.39 -2.00 -10.85
N LEU A 141 11.12 -2.28 -10.57
CA LEU A 141 10.20 -1.36 -9.89
C LEU A 141 10.69 -1.00 -8.50
N ILE A 142 11.09 -2.00 -7.70
CA ILE A 142 11.61 -1.76 -6.34
C ILE A 142 12.81 -0.82 -6.39
N LEU A 143 13.76 -1.05 -7.30
CA LEU A 143 14.95 -0.22 -7.43
C LEU A 143 14.65 1.21 -7.90
N ARG A 144 13.64 1.36 -8.76
CA ARG A 144 13.22 2.64 -9.32
C ARG A 144 12.44 3.49 -8.32
N LEU A 145 11.47 2.89 -7.62
CA LEU A 145 10.52 3.60 -6.78
C LEU A 145 11.06 3.89 -5.38
N ARG A 146 11.91 3.02 -4.84
CA ARG A 146 12.40 3.17 -3.45
C ARG A 146 13.11 4.51 -3.21
N PRO A 147 13.04 5.05 -1.99
CA PRO A 147 13.87 6.19 -1.58
C PRO A 147 15.37 5.92 -1.71
N ILE A 148 16.20 6.98 -1.74
CA ILE A 148 17.66 6.85 -1.87
C ILE A 148 18.24 6.15 -0.63
N ASN A 149 17.75 6.51 0.56
CA ASN A 149 18.13 5.84 1.82
C ASN A 149 17.55 4.42 1.94
N LYS A 150 16.68 4.02 0.99
CA LYS A 150 15.90 2.77 0.89
C LYS A 150 14.78 2.61 1.91
N VAL A 151 14.60 3.56 2.82
CA VAL A 151 13.64 3.48 3.91
C VAL A 151 12.39 4.24 3.56
N ILE A 152 11.29 3.52 3.51
CA ILE A 152 9.95 4.08 3.35
C ILE A 152 9.44 4.44 4.74
N THR A 153 9.09 5.71 4.93
CA THR A 153 8.59 6.23 6.21
C THR A 153 7.09 6.46 6.16
N ASN A 154 6.48 6.47 7.34
CA ASN A 154 5.13 7.01 7.49
C ASN A 154 5.16 8.51 7.17
N GLN A 155 4.15 8.97 6.43
CA GLN A 155 3.93 10.39 6.21
C GLN A 155 2.46 10.65 6.49
N PRO A 156 2.12 11.10 7.72
CA PRO A 156 0.75 11.44 8.06
C PRO A 156 0.27 12.64 7.24
N PHE A 157 -1.05 12.84 7.20
CA PHE A 157 -1.66 13.89 6.38
C PHE A 157 -1.01 15.26 6.65
N PRO A 158 -0.82 16.09 5.61
CA PRO A 158 -0.40 17.46 5.84
C PRO A 158 -1.48 18.16 6.67
N ALA A 159 -1.13 18.54 7.91
CA ALA A 159 -1.99 19.36 8.74
C ALA A 159 -2.45 20.57 7.92
N SER A 160 -3.75 20.90 7.98
CA SER A 160 -4.34 22.01 7.24
C SER A 160 -3.48 23.25 7.43
N LYS A 161 -2.83 23.67 6.34
CA LYS A 161 -2.06 24.92 6.33
C LYS A 161 -3.03 26.03 6.67
N SER A 162 -2.78 26.72 7.78
CA SER A 162 -3.47 27.96 8.14
C SER A 162 -3.55 28.87 6.93
N GLU A 163 -4.77 29.26 6.55
CA GLU A 163 -5.09 30.23 5.51
C GLU A 163 -4.22 31.48 5.67
N ASN A 164 -3.11 31.59 4.94
CA ASN A 164 -2.33 32.83 4.74
C ASN A 164 -1.24 32.66 3.66
N SER A 165 -1.55 31.97 2.57
CA SER A 165 -0.75 32.06 1.35
C SER A 165 -1.67 32.23 0.15
N GLU A 166 -1.73 33.45 -0.38
CA GLU A 166 -2.40 33.77 -1.64
C GLU A 166 -1.71 33.02 -2.79
N ILE A 167 -2.29 31.90 -3.21
CA ILE A 167 -2.00 31.24 -4.50
C ILE A 167 -3.36 30.99 -5.16
N PRO A 168 -3.56 31.25 -6.47
CA PRO A 168 -4.86 31.13 -7.10
C PRO A 168 -5.34 29.68 -7.13
N PRO A 169 -6.66 29.42 -7.11
CA PRO A 169 -7.20 28.07 -7.01
C PRO A 169 -7.00 27.32 -8.34
N GLU A 170 -6.12 26.32 -8.36
CA GLU A 170 -6.18 25.28 -9.39
C GLU A 170 -7.20 24.21 -8.97
N ASN A 171 -8.23 24.10 -9.82
CA ASN A 171 -9.40 23.23 -9.81
C ASN A 171 -9.33 21.89 -9.04
N ASN A 172 -10.31 21.71 -8.15
CA ASN A 172 -10.92 20.45 -7.67
C ASN A 172 -9.96 19.31 -7.28
N ILE A 173 -9.15 19.55 -6.25
CA ILE A 173 -8.65 18.47 -5.39
C ILE A 173 -9.71 18.25 -4.32
N ASN A 174 -10.36 17.10 -4.35
CA ASN A 174 -11.30 16.68 -3.32
C ASN A 174 -10.45 16.36 -2.06
N THR A 175 -10.33 17.33 -1.14
CA THR A 175 -9.57 17.15 0.09
C THR A 175 -10.30 16.18 0.99
N ASP A 176 -9.69 15.03 1.21
CA ASP A 176 -10.17 13.96 2.09
C ASP A 176 -10.07 14.43 3.55
N LEU A 177 -11.20 14.83 4.16
CA LEU A 177 -11.26 15.48 5.48
C LEU A 177 -11.24 14.49 6.67
N ARG A 178 -10.71 13.28 6.52
CA ARG A 178 -10.72 12.27 7.59
C ARG A 178 -9.77 12.64 8.72
N SER A 179 -10.15 12.34 9.95
CA SER A 179 -9.32 12.59 11.12
C SER A 179 -8.21 11.54 11.25
N ASP A 180 -7.01 11.96 11.66
CA ASP A 180 -5.83 11.09 11.78
C ASP A 180 -6.03 9.84 12.65
N CYS A 181 -7.04 9.81 13.53
CA CYS A 181 -7.32 8.66 14.41
C CYS A 181 -8.14 7.55 13.75
N GLU A 182 -8.90 7.85 12.69
CA GLU A 182 -9.80 6.88 12.03
C GLU A 182 -9.04 6.01 11.00
N LEU A 183 -7.86 6.43 10.52
CA LEU A 183 -7.02 5.58 9.65
C LEU A 183 -6.09 4.62 10.43
N ARG A 184 -5.82 4.86 11.71
CA ARG A 184 -4.74 4.17 12.44
C ARG A 184 -5.07 2.72 12.83
N ASN A 185 -6.34 2.36 12.83
CA ASN A 185 -6.80 1.03 13.26
C ASN A 185 -6.67 -0.04 12.17
N CYS A 186 -6.19 0.28 10.96
CA CYS A 186 -6.07 -0.64 9.82
C CYS A 186 -4.99 -1.73 9.95
N THR A 187 -4.43 -1.96 11.13
CA THR A 187 -3.32 -2.90 11.34
C THR A 187 -3.55 -3.97 12.39
N THR A 188 -4.78 -4.48 12.52
CA THR A 188 -4.98 -5.76 13.22
C THR A 188 -4.28 -6.86 12.42
N ARG A 189 -2.99 -7.07 12.67
CA ARG A 189 -2.12 -8.04 12.01
C ARG A 189 -1.89 -9.22 12.92
N LEU A 190 -1.82 -10.40 12.30
CA LEU A 190 -1.66 -11.65 13.01
C LEU A 190 -0.23 -11.74 13.57
N GLU A 191 -0.13 -11.95 14.87
CA GLU A 191 1.13 -12.23 15.54
C GLU A 191 1.51 -13.70 15.30
N LEU A 192 2.72 -13.96 14.80
CA LEU A 192 3.22 -15.32 14.72
C LEU A 192 3.82 -15.72 16.07
N SER A 193 3.27 -16.74 16.72
CA SER A 193 3.89 -17.36 17.88
C SER A 193 4.98 -18.35 17.47
N ASP A 194 6.00 -18.52 18.31
CA ASP A 194 7.11 -19.47 18.11
C ASP A 194 6.74 -20.93 18.46
N SER A 195 5.48 -21.22 18.81
CA SER A 195 4.98 -22.54 19.18
C SER A 195 4.31 -23.26 17.99
N GLU A 196 4.68 -24.53 17.74
CA GLU A 196 3.96 -25.43 16.83
C GLU A 196 2.56 -25.74 17.42
N GLU A 197 1.59 -24.81 17.29
CA GLU A 197 0.21 -25.02 17.75
C GLU A 197 -0.79 -25.31 16.62
N ASP A 198 -1.79 -26.11 17.01
CA ASP A 198 -2.87 -26.73 16.24
C ASP A 198 -3.47 -25.83 15.13
N PRO A 199 -3.46 -26.26 13.85
CA PRO A 199 -3.97 -25.48 12.71
C PRO A 199 -5.46 -25.10 12.81
N SER A 200 -6.22 -25.74 13.69
CA SER A 200 -7.62 -25.37 13.97
C SER A 200 -7.74 -24.10 14.82
N LYS A 201 -6.81 -23.85 15.76
CA LYS A 201 -6.80 -22.65 16.61
C LYS A 201 -6.49 -21.39 15.82
N THR A 202 -5.50 -21.46 14.91
CA THR A 202 -5.16 -20.32 14.05
C THR A 202 -6.31 -19.97 13.12
N LEU A 203 -7.04 -20.97 12.58
CA LEU A 203 -8.25 -20.75 11.76
C LEU A 203 -9.40 -20.07 12.51
N GLU A 204 -9.59 -20.41 13.79
CA GLU A 204 -10.56 -19.75 14.68
C GLU A 204 -10.12 -18.32 15.04
N GLU A 205 -8.82 -18.10 15.26
CA GLU A 205 -8.21 -16.77 15.45
C GLU A 205 -8.32 -15.91 14.18
N TYR A 206 -8.16 -16.48 12.99
CA TYR A 206 -8.41 -15.79 11.71
C TYR A 206 -9.88 -15.43 11.52
N LYS A 207 -10.80 -16.34 11.87
CA LYS A 207 -12.24 -16.04 11.90
C LYS A 207 -12.55 -14.96 12.95
N ASN A 208 -11.83 -14.93 14.06
CA ASN A 208 -11.93 -13.88 15.07
C ASN A 208 -11.30 -12.56 14.63
N VAL A 209 -10.24 -12.53 13.80
CA VAL A 209 -9.74 -11.29 13.19
C VAL A 209 -10.76 -10.77 12.17
N ALA A 210 -11.36 -11.65 11.37
CA ALA A 210 -12.46 -11.31 10.47
C ALA A 210 -13.75 -10.91 11.21
N SER A 211 -14.02 -11.46 12.40
CA SER A 211 -15.21 -11.15 13.21
C SER A 211 -15.02 -9.99 14.18
N ASN A 212 -13.81 -9.72 14.67
CA ASN A 212 -13.45 -8.54 15.46
C ASN A 212 -13.55 -7.26 14.62
N LEU A 213 -13.37 -7.38 13.29
CA LEU A 213 -13.75 -6.34 12.31
C LEU A 213 -15.24 -5.96 12.42
N SER A 214 -16.12 -6.90 12.81
CA SER A 214 -17.55 -6.67 13.03
C SER A 214 -17.94 -6.24 14.47
N SER A 215 -17.09 -6.51 15.48
CA SER A 215 -17.44 -6.32 16.90
C SER A 215 -17.05 -4.96 17.50
N PHE A 216 -16.42 -4.05 16.74
CA PHE A 216 -16.12 -2.70 17.22
C PHE A 216 -17.35 -1.74 17.21
N LYS A 217 -18.54 -2.29 16.99
CA LYS A 217 -19.80 -1.54 16.83
C LYS A 217 -20.42 -1.05 18.16
N SER A 218 -19.93 -1.48 19.33
CA SER A 218 -20.68 -1.32 20.59
C SER A 218 -20.13 -0.31 21.60
N LYS A 219 -19.16 0.56 21.25
CA LYS A 219 -18.61 1.56 22.20
C LYS A 219 -18.32 2.94 21.61
N VAL A 220 -19.17 3.44 20.71
CA VAL A 220 -19.18 4.88 20.37
C VAL A 220 -20.61 5.39 20.45
N ASP A 221 -20.86 6.27 21.42
CA ASP A 221 -22.16 6.89 21.67
C ASP A 221 -22.30 8.13 20.77
N VAL A 222 -23.16 8.03 19.76
CA VAL A 222 -23.29 8.99 18.63
C VAL A 222 -23.99 10.30 19.03
N ASN A 223 -24.32 10.49 20.31
CA ASN A 223 -25.10 11.65 20.78
C ASN A 223 -24.28 12.83 21.32
N LEU A 224 -22.95 12.80 21.30
CA LEU A 224 -22.11 13.87 21.87
C LEU A 224 -21.57 14.90 20.84
N ILE A 225 -21.78 14.74 19.54
CA ILE A 225 -21.29 15.68 18.50
C ILE A 225 -22.40 16.62 18.01
N LYS A 226 -23.21 17.13 18.92
CA LYS A 226 -24.15 18.24 18.64
C LYS A 226 -24.25 19.19 19.83
N SER A 227 -23.14 19.81 20.20
CA SER A 227 -23.16 21.15 20.81
C SER A 227 -21.75 21.62 21.14
N SER A 228 -21.23 22.58 20.36
CA SER A 228 -20.61 23.80 20.89
C SER A 228 -19.98 24.63 19.77
N ASP A 229 -20.83 25.24 18.95
CA ASP A 229 -20.50 26.57 18.45
C ASP A 229 -20.66 27.55 19.61
N LYS A 230 -19.55 28.18 20.03
CA LYS A 230 -19.50 29.56 20.54
C LYS A 230 -18.06 30.02 20.76
N SER A 231 -17.76 31.11 20.07
CA SER A 231 -16.63 32.03 20.23
C SER A 231 -16.11 32.21 21.65
N ASN A 232 -14.78 32.28 21.81
CA ASN A 232 -14.08 33.34 22.53
C ASN A 232 -12.57 33.25 22.28
N GLY A 233 -11.94 34.38 21.93
CA GLY A 233 -10.51 34.47 21.63
C GLY A 233 -9.63 34.53 22.87
N CYS A 234 -8.31 34.37 22.69
CA CYS A 234 -7.27 35.01 23.51
C CYS A 234 -5.86 34.86 22.93
N SER A 235 -5.19 36.02 22.82
CA SER A 235 -3.78 36.35 23.08
C SER A 235 -2.64 35.47 22.57
N PHE A 236 -1.85 36.11 21.70
CA PHE A 236 -0.44 35.86 21.39
C PHE A 236 0.47 35.78 22.63
N ASN A 237 1.53 34.99 22.53
CA ASN A 237 2.86 35.33 23.04
C ASN A 237 3.94 34.63 22.19
N ASP A 238 4.68 35.44 21.45
CA ASP A 238 5.89 35.07 20.73
C ASP A 238 7.00 34.62 21.68
N THR A 239 7.72 33.57 21.35
CA THR A 239 9.09 33.38 21.87
C THR A 239 9.98 32.81 20.78
N LYS A 240 10.83 33.68 20.24
CA LYS A 240 11.85 33.42 19.24
C LYS A 240 12.81 32.31 19.70
N LYS A 241 13.08 31.32 18.83
CA LYS A 241 14.28 30.49 18.90
C LYS A 241 15.12 30.66 17.63
N SER A 242 16.41 30.77 17.89
CA SER A 242 17.50 31.19 17.02
C SER A 242 17.85 30.18 15.93
N GLU A 243 18.18 30.75 14.76
CA GLU A 243 18.59 30.13 13.51
C GLU A 243 19.90 29.34 13.62
N ASN A 244 19.87 28.08 13.17
CA ASN A 244 20.99 27.40 12.52
C ASN A 244 20.41 26.74 11.27
N HIS A 245 20.51 27.44 10.13
CA HIS A 245 19.93 27.01 8.86
C HIS A 245 20.86 25.98 8.21
N VAL A 246 20.62 24.69 8.47
CA VAL A 246 20.99 23.64 7.52
C VAL A 246 19.94 23.69 6.40
N ASP A 247 20.36 23.45 5.16
CA ASP A 247 19.46 23.45 4.01
C ASP A 247 18.62 22.16 4.03
N ASP A 248 17.52 22.18 4.80
CA ASP A 248 16.53 21.08 4.97
C ASP A 248 15.93 20.58 3.64
N SER A 249 16.25 21.21 2.50
CA SER A 249 15.80 20.76 1.19
C SER A 249 16.53 19.50 0.71
N VAL A 250 17.81 19.33 1.05
CA VAL A 250 18.63 18.20 0.56
C VAL A 250 18.30 16.90 1.27
N GLU A 251 17.96 16.93 2.56
CA GLU A 251 17.62 15.72 3.33
C GLU A 251 16.26 15.11 2.92
N LYS A 252 15.29 15.95 2.54
CA LYS A 252 13.96 15.48 2.06
C LYS A 252 14.06 14.61 0.82
N ASP A 253 15.00 14.89 -0.08
CA ASP A 253 15.18 14.14 -1.32
C ASP A 253 15.63 12.68 -1.08
N TYR A 254 16.23 12.38 0.08
CA TYR A 254 16.67 11.01 0.39
C TYR A 254 15.53 10.09 0.86
N GLU A 255 14.45 10.68 1.36
CA GLU A 255 13.28 9.98 1.94
C GLU A 255 12.12 9.84 0.96
N SER A 256 12.07 10.66 -0.09
CA SER A 256 10.99 10.64 -1.09
C SER A 256 10.95 9.35 -1.89
N ILE A 257 9.73 8.85 -2.12
CA ILE A 257 9.47 7.74 -3.03
C ILE A 257 9.42 8.30 -4.46
N TYR A 258 10.13 7.67 -5.39
CA TYR A 258 10.29 8.16 -6.76
C TYR A 258 9.19 7.61 -7.68
N TYR A 259 7.94 7.95 -7.36
CA TYR A 259 6.79 7.59 -8.19
C TYR A 259 6.88 8.19 -9.59
N SER A 260 6.21 7.55 -10.54
CA SER A 260 6.10 8.09 -11.89
C SER A 260 5.24 9.35 -11.91
N ASP A 261 5.72 10.38 -12.61
CA ASP A 261 4.95 11.57 -12.89
C ASP A 261 3.71 11.20 -13.71
N ILE A 262 2.52 11.27 -13.11
CA ILE A 262 1.26 11.06 -13.85
C ILE A 262 0.97 12.35 -14.59
N PRO A 263 1.05 12.37 -15.93
CA PRO A 263 0.90 13.60 -16.71
C PRO A 263 -0.45 14.22 -16.42
N MET A 264 -0.45 15.49 -16.01
CA MET A 264 -1.68 16.26 -16.02
C MET A 264 -2.11 16.40 -17.48
N CYS A 265 -3.43 16.36 -17.73
CA CYS A 265 -3.98 16.65 -19.06
C CYS A 265 -3.39 17.96 -19.62
N ASN A 266 -3.22 18.95 -18.73
CA ASN A 266 -2.61 20.26 -18.99
C ASN A 266 -1.18 20.19 -19.55
N ASP A 267 -0.34 19.22 -19.16
CA ASP A 267 1.05 19.15 -19.64
C ASP A 267 1.15 18.64 -21.07
N ARG A 268 0.29 17.70 -21.47
CA ARG A 268 0.17 17.30 -22.88
C ARG A 268 -0.47 18.40 -23.71
N ILE A 269 -1.50 19.06 -23.18
CA ILE A 269 -2.12 20.23 -23.81
C ILE A 269 -1.07 21.31 -24.09
N ARG A 270 -0.20 21.62 -23.11
CA ARG A 270 0.90 22.59 -23.26
C ARG A 270 1.94 22.18 -24.30
N LYS A 271 2.16 20.88 -24.51
CA LYS A 271 3.09 20.35 -25.52
C LYS A 271 2.49 20.31 -26.93
N MET A 272 1.17 20.30 -27.06
CA MET A 272 0.48 20.35 -28.35
C MET A 272 0.38 21.80 -28.82
N LYS A 273 0.87 22.08 -30.04
CA LYS A 273 0.80 23.44 -30.63
C LYS A 273 -0.65 23.89 -30.86
N GLU A 274 -1.54 22.95 -31.18
CA GLU A 274 -2.97 23.14 -31.32
C GLU A 274 -3.69 21.91 -30.75
N ILE A 275 -4.64 22.12 -29.85
CA ILE A 275 -5.55 21.08 -29.36
C ILE A 275 -6.98 21.51 -29.65
N THR A 276 -7.77 20.63 -30.26
CA THR A 276 -9.19 20.92 -30.50
C THR A 276 -10.02 20.62 -29.25
N PRO A 277 -11.17 21.29 -29.04
CA PRO A 277 -12.08 20.95 -27.94
C PRO A 277 -12.51 19.47 -27.96
N GLU A 278 -12.71 18.90 -29.14
CA GLU A 278 -13.01 17.48 -29.32
C GLU A 278 -11.89 16.58 -28.81
N GLN A 279 -10.63 16.89 -29.14
CA GLN A 279 -9.47 16.15 -28.63
C GLN A 279 -9.33 16.26 -27.12
N LEU A 280 -9.59 17.45 -26.56
CA LEU A 280 -9.57 17.68 -25.13
C LEU A 280 -10.64 16.84 -24.41
N THR A 281 -11.88 16.84 -24.92
CA THR A 281 -12.96 16.01 -24.39
C THR A 281 -12.61 14.53 -24.46
N LYS A 282 -12.05 14.07 -25.59
CA LYS A 282 -11.59 12.69 -25.74
C LYS A 282 -10.53 12.30 -24.71
N MET A 283 -9.55 13.18 -24.46
CA MET A 283 -8.52 12.97 -23.44
C MET A 283 -9.04 13.08 -22.00
N HIS A 284 -10.18 13.73 -21.78
CA HIS A 284 -10.80 13.76 -20.46
C HIS A 284 -11.61 12.49 -20.18
N MET A 285 -12.30 11.97 -21.19
CA MET A 285 -13.12 10.75 -21.10
C MET A 285 -12.28 9.47 -21.07
N ASP A 286 -11.20 9.42 -21.85
CA ASP A 286 -10.34 8.24 -21.94
C ASP A 286 -8.90 8.59 -21.54
N THR A 287 -8.47 8.00 -20.42
CA THR A 287 -7.15 8.18 -19.80
C THR A 287 -6.13 7.12 -20.23
N SER A 288 -6.43 6.29 -21.24
CA SER A 288 -5.49 5.31 -21.82
C SER A 288 -4.12 5.93 -22.15
N TYR A 289 -4.13 7.19 -22.62
CA TYR A 289 -2.92 7.90 -22.98
C TYR A 289 -2.01 8.24 -21.79
N ILE A 290 -2.55 8.33 -20.57
CA ILE A 290 -1.79 8.59 -19.33
C ILE A 290 -0.93 7.37 -19.04
N ILE A 291 -1.54 6.19 -19.04
CA ILE A 291 -0.86 4.91 -18.82
C ILE A 291 0.15 4.65 -19.94
N ASP A 292 -0.19 4.95 -21.19
CA ASP A 292 0.77 4.93 -22.30
C ASP A 292 1.95 5.87 -22.06
N SER A 293 1.72 7.07 -21.54
CA SER A 293 2.81 8.02 -21.31
C SER A 293 3.75 7.57 -20.20
N ILE A 294 3.22 6.97 -19.13
CA ILE A 294 4.01 6.43 -18.02
C ILE A 294 4.81 5.20 -18.48
N SER A 295 4.15 4.29 -19.21
CA SER A 295 4.80 3.07 -19.70
C SER A 295 5.84 3.32 -20.80
N ASN A 296 5.67 4.40 -21.58
CA ASN A 296 6.60 4.80 -22.64
C ASN A 296 7.54 5.92 -22.22
N ASP A 297 7.76 6.19 -20.91
CA ASP A 297 8.57 7.34 -20.50
C ASP A 297 9.97 7.30 -21.17
N ASN A 298 10.09 8.08 -22.25
CA ASN A 298 11.17 8.06 -23.25
C ASN A 298 12.43 8.78 -22.74
N ARG A 299 12.50 9.08 -21.44
CA ARG A 299 13.79 9.37 -20.82
C ARG A 299 14.66 8.14 -21.07
N SER A 300 15.97 8.30 -21.14
CA SER A 300 16.96 7.22 -21.20
C SER A 300 16.89 6.20 -20.03
N ASN A 301 15.85 6.31 -19.19
CA ASN A 301 15.56 5.58 -17.97
C ASN A 301 14.13 4.97 -17.98
N GLY A 302 13.51 4.69 -19.14
CA GLY A 302 12.25 3.91 -19.18
C GLY A 302 12.43 2.50 -18.59
N TYR A 303 11.33 1.77 -18.35
CA TYR A 303 11.42 0.38 -17.90
C TYR A 303 12.22 -0.45 -18.93
N LYS A 304 13.27 -1.13 -18.46
CA LYS A 304 14.11 -2.07 -19.19
C LYS A 304 13.34 -3.31 -19.64
N MET A 305 12.14 -3.51 -19.10
CA MET A 305 11.22 -4.59 -19.45
C MET A 305 11.83 -5.98 -19.22
N ALA A 306 12.57 -6.14 -18.12
CA ALA A 306 13.34 -7.36 -17.87
C ALA A 306 12.49 -8.59 -17.48
N GLU A 307 11.34 -8.38 -16.84
CA GLU A 307 10.50 -9.48 -16.29
C GLU A 307 9.19 -9.66 -17.07
N PHE A 308 8.51 -8.55 -17.36
CA PHE A 308 7.28 -8.55 -18.15
C PHE A 308 7.51 -8.00 -19.56
N ASN A 309 7.01 -8.71 -20.57
CA ASN A 309 6.93 -8.22 -21.95
C ASN A 309 5.85 -7.14 -22.12
N ASN A 310 4.82 -7.18 -21.27
CA ASN A 310 3.77 -6.17 -21.28
C ASN A 310 4.18 -4.99 -20.40
N LYS A 311 4.52 -3.86 -21.04
CA LYS A 311 4.98 -2.63 -20.36
C LYS A 311 3.95 -2.05 -19.38
N TYR A 312 2.66 -2.30 -19.59
CA TYR A 312 1.61 -1.78 -18.73
C TYR A 312 1.59 -2.48 -17.37
N LEU A 313 2.15 -3.68 -17.27
CA LEU A 313 2.31 -4.39 -15.99
C LEU A 313 3.28 -3.68 -15.05
N TYR A 314 4.22 -2.87 -15.55
CA TYR A 314 5.07 -2.06 -14.68
C TYR A 314 4.27 -0.91 -14.04
N VAL A 315 3.33 -0.31 -14.78
CA VAL A 315 2.42 0.71 -14.23
C VAL A 315 1.44 0.08 -13.23
N LEU A 316 0.97 -1.15 -13.51
CA LEU A 316 0.16 -1.93 -12.57
C LEU A 316 0.96 -2.30 -11.30
N GLY A 317 2.25 -2.62 -11.44
CA GLY A 317 3.15 -2.85 -10.32
C GLY A 317 3.35 -1.61 -9.45
N GLU A 318 3.43 -0.41 -10.05
CA GLU A 318 3.44 0.85 -9.30
C GLU A 318 2.11 1.10 -8.55
N LEU A 319 0.97 0.74 -9.14
CA LEU A 319 -0.33 0.76 -8.45
C LEU A 319 -0.33 -0.18 -7.23
N GLN A 320 0.19 -1.40 -7.37
CA GLN A 320 0.32 -2.36 -6.26
C GLN A 320 1.27 -1.87 -5.18
N TYR A 321 2.43 -1.34 -5.57
CA TYR A 321 3.43 -0.79 -4.67
C TYR A 321 2.85 0.34 -3.83
N SER A 322 2.23 1.33 -4.49
CA SER A 322 1.65 2.50 -3.80
C SER A 322 0.53 2.10 -2.84
N PHE A 323 -0.33 1.15 -3.22
CA PHE A 323 -1.34 0.57 -2.34
C PHE A 323 -0.72 -0.08 -1.08
N LEU A 324 0.26 -0.97 -1.25
CA LEU A 324 0.87 -1.68 -0.12
C LEU A 324 1.65 -0.74 0.79
N VAL A 325 2.38 0.23 0.23
CA VAL A 325 3.08 1.23 1.05
C VAL A 325 2.09 2.06 1.88
N PHE A 326 0.94 2.44 1.29
CA PHE A 326 -0.11 3.11 2.04
C PHE A 326 -0.66 2.23 3.18
N ILE A 327 -1.07 0.99 2.90
CA ILE A 327 -1.65 0.09 3.91
C ILE A 327 -0.62 -0.32 4.98
N LEU A 328 0.65 -0.48 4.58
CA LEU A 328 1.68 -0.99 5.48
C LEU A 328 2.32 0.10 6.34
N CYS A 329 2.57 1.28 5.76
CA CYS A 329 3.31 2.38 6.39
C CYS A 329 2.47 3.65 6.64
N PHE A 330 1.20 3.71 6.23
CA PHE A 330 0.39 4.93 6.28
C PHE A 330 1.06 6.13 5.60
N ASN A 331 1.68 5.88 4.45
CA ASN A 331 2.30 6.93 3.66
C ASN A 331 1.23 7.61 2.77
N PHE A 332 0.93 8.87 3.05
CA PHE A 332 -0.10 9.63 2.34
C PHE A 332 0.24 9.89 0.87
N GLU A 333 1.50 10.17 0.53
CA GLU A 333 1.94 10.34 -0.86
C GLU A 333 1.61 9.09 -1.70
N SER A 334 1.81 7.91 -1.12
CA SER A 334 1.47 6.62 -1.74
C SER A 334 -0.04 6.44 -1.93
N LEU A 335 -0.88 6.94 -1.01
CA LEU A 335 -2.33 6.96 -1.20
C LEU A 335 -2.72 7.85 -2.38
N GLU A 336 -2.15 9.04 -2.49
CA GLU A 336 -2.45 9.96 -3.59
C GLU A 336 -1.98 9.40 -4.94
N GLN A 337 -0.81 8.76 -4.97
CA GLN A 337 -0.37 8.06 -6.18
C GLN A 337 -1.31 6.90 -6.53
N TYR A 338 -1.71 6.10 -5.55
CA TYR A 338 -2.68 5.03 -5.74
C TYR A 338 -4.00 5.56 -6.32
N LYS A 339 -4.57 6.62 -5.75
CA LYS A 339 -5.80 7.27 -6.25
C LYS A 339 -5.65 7.71 -7.71
N ARG A 340 -4.55 8.38 -8.05
CA ARG A 340 -4.30 8.88 -9.41
C ARG A 340 -4.14 7.75 -10.43
N LEU A 341 -3.39 6.68 -10.09
CA LEU A 341 -3.23 5.51 -10.96
C LEU A 341 -4.54 4.73 -11.09
N LEU A 342 -5.27 4.54 -9.99
CA LEU A 342 -6.58 3.87 -9.99
C LEU A 342 -7.55 4.60 -10.91
N ARG A 343 -7.63 5.93 -10.80
CA ARG A 343 -8.41 6.77 -11.71
C ARG A 343 -7.98 6.54 -13.16
N ALA A 344 -6.68 6.52 -13.46
CA ALA A 344 -6.20 6.32 -14.82
C ALA A 344 -6.60 4.94 -15.36
N PHE A 345 -6.49 3.86 -14.58
CA PHE A 345 -6.93 2.55 -15.06
C PHE A 345 -8.46 2.47 -15.24
N CYS A 346 -9.23 2.97 -14.27
CA CYS A 346 -10.69 2.93 -14.31
C CYS A 346 -11.34 3.84 -15.37
N ASN A 347 -10.57 4.68 -16.06
CA ASN A 347 -11.04 5.50 -17.18
C ASN A 347 -10.25 5.20 -18.48
N ALA A 348 -9.53 4.08 -18.58
CA ALA A 348 -8.69 3.74 -19.74
C ALA A 348 -9.39 2.77 -20.69
N GLU A 349 -10.58 3.14 -21.18
CA GLU A 349 -11.44 2.27 -21.99
C GLU A 349 -10.70 1.65 -23.19
N SER A 350 -10.07 2.49 -24.03
CA SER A 350 -9.39 1.98 -25.23
C SER A 350 -8.27 0.99 -24.89
N LEU A 351 -7.48 1.28 -23.85
CA LEU A 351 -6.38 0.41 -23.42
C LEU A 351 -6.90 -0.93 -22.89
N LEU A 352 -7.90 -0.90 -22.00
CA LEU A 352 -8.46 -2.11 -21.40
C LEU A 352 -9.09 -3.04 -22.44
N ILE A 353 -9.74 -2.47 -23.47
CA ILE A 353 -10.30 -3.24 -24.59
C ILE A 353 -9.19 -3.90 -25.43
N ASN A 354 -8.11 -3.15 -25.69
CA ASN A 354 -7.04 -3.60 -26.59
C ASN A 354 -6.09 -4.61 -25.93
N ASP A 355 -5.90 -4.53 -24.61
CA ASP A 355 -5.00 -5.39 -23.85
C ASP A 355 -5.74 -6.22 -22.80
N GLN A 356 -6.20 -7.40 -23.22
CA GLN A 356 -6.93 -8.31 -22.33
C GLN A 356 -6.05 -8.91 -21.23
N GLU A 357 -4.74 -9.02 -21.42
CA GLU A 357 -3.83 -9.50 -20.38
C GLU A 357 -3.76 -8.50 -19.22
N LEU A 358 -3.53 -7.23 -19.56
CA LEU A 358 -3.56 -6.13 -18.61
C LEU A 358 -4.91 -6.08 -17.88
N THR A 359 -6.02 -6.14 -18.61
CA THR A 359 -7.35 -6.06 -18.01
C THR A 359 -7.60 -7.18 -17.01
N ARG A 360 -7.23 -8.43 -17.31
CA ARG A 360 -7.37 -9.54 -16.34
C ARG A 360 -6.51 -9.32 -15.09
N ASN A 361 -5.25 -8.89 -15.27
CA ASN A 361 -4.34 -8.65 -14.15
C ASN A 361 -4.79 -7.47 -13.28
N PHE A 362 -5.31 -6.41 -13.90
CA PHE A 362 -5.86 -5.25 -13.21
C PHE A 362 -7.12 -5.62 -12.40
N LEU A 363 -8.07 -6.35 -12.99
CA LEU A 363 -9.27 -6.81 -12.29
C LEU A 363 -8.93 -7.73 -11.11
N ARG A 364 -7.96 -8.63 -11.29
CA ARG A 364 -7.46 -9.49 -10.21
C ARG A 364 -6.80 -8.66 -9.10
N THR A 365 -5.98 -7.68 -9.46
CA THR A 365 -5.33 -6.77 -8.50
C THR A 365 -6.36 -6.02 -7.67
N LEU A 366 -7.35 -5.39 -8.30
CA LEU A 366 -8.42 -4.67 -7.60
C LEU A 366 -9.21 -5.56 -6.66
N ARG A 367 -9.49 -6.81 -7.06
CA ARG A 367 -10.21 -7.75 -6.21
C ARG A 367 -9.49 -7.96 -4.89
N PHE A 368 -8.19 -8.26 -4.92
CA PHE A 368 -7.41 -8.45 -3.70
C PHE A 368 -7.24 -7.16 -2.90
N GLN A 369 -7.06 -6.02 -3.57
CA GLN A 369 -6.99 -4.72 -2.90
C GLN A 369 -8.29 -4.39 -2.15
N ILE A 370 -9.46 -4.72 -2.71
CA ILE A 370 -10.77 -4.56 -2.05
C ILE A 370 -10.92 -5.50 -0.86
N GLU A 371 -10.49 -6.75 -0.99
CA GLU A 371 -10.52 -7.72 0.11
C GLU A 371 -9.66 -7.25 1.30
N ILE A 372 -8.55 -6.55 1.03
CA ILE A 372 -7.62 -5.99 2.03
C ILE A 372 -8.05 -4.62 2.55
N TRP A 373 -8.81 -3.83 1.76
CA TRP A 373 -9.23 -2.48 2.14
C TRP A 373 -10.00 -2.49 3.47
N ASP A 374 -9.59 -1.64 4.42
CA ASP A 374 -10.24 -1.58 5.73
C ASP A 374 -11.57 -0.81 5.70
N GLU A 375 -12.57 -1.36 6.38
CA GLU A 375 -14.01 -1.01 6.36
C GLU A 375 -14.34 0.30 7.07
N GLN A 376 -13.37 0.99 7.67
CA GLN A 376 -13.57 2.30 8.30
C GLN A 376 -13.79 3.43 7.28
N HIS A 377 -13.68 3.11 5.99
CA HIS A 377 -13.99 4.00 4.88
C HIS A 377 -15.37 3.65 4.33
N ASP A 378 -16.34 4.42 4.80
CA ASP A 378 -17.73 4.37 4.40
C ASP A 378 -17.82 4.47 2.87
N VAL A 379 -17.94 3.35 2.16
CA VAL A 379 -18.32 3.33 0.73
C VAL A 379 -19.66 4.03 0.50
N TYR A 380 -20.40 4.28 1.59
CA TYR A 380 -21.63 5.03 1.64
C TYR A 380 -21.42 6.56 1.74
N GLN A 381 -20.18 7.05 1.92
CA GLN A 381 -19.87 8.49 1.87
C GLN A 381 -20.08 9.04 0.46
N LYS A 382 -20.69 10.23 0.41
CA LYS A 382 -20.75 11.04 -0.81
C LYS A 382 -19.31 11.39 -1.22
N ASP A 383 -18.97 11.11 -2.47
CA ASP A 383 -17.65 11.35 -3.07
C ASP A 383 -16.50 10.41 -2.65
N ASN A 384 -16.81 9.16 -2.29
CA ASN A 384 -15.80 8.12 -2.12
C ASN A 384 -15.09 7.82 -3.46
N PHE A 385 -13.77 8.05 -3.52
CA PHE A 385 -13.00 7.89 -4.76
C PHE A 385 -13.02 6.45 -5.29
N LEU A 386 -13.01 5.45 -4.39
CA LEU A 386 -12.97 4.03 -4.77
C LEU A 386 -14.29 3.64 -5.43
N THR A 387 -15.43 4.02 -4.86
CA THR A 387 -16.74 3.72 -5.46
C THR A 387 -16.90 4.41 -6.81
N HIS A 388 -16.53 5.68 -6.91
CA HIS A 388 -16.58 6.42 -8.17
C HIS A 388 -15.76 5.74 -9.28
N HIS A 389 -14.51 5.34 -8.99
CA HIS A 389 -13.66 4.69 -9.99
C HIS A 389 -14.14 3.27 -10.34
N LEU A 390 -14.67 2.50 -9.38
CA LEU A 390 -15.24 1.18 -9.66
C LEU A 390 -16.51 1.27 -10.51
N CYS A 391 -17.33 2.31 -10.34
CA CYS A 391 -18.50 2.53 -11.20
C CYS A 391 -18.09 2.82 -12.65
N ASN A 392 -17.10 3.69 -12.88
CA ASN A 392 -16.60 3.96 -14.24
C ASN A 392 -16.03 2.68 -14.89
N LEU A 393 -15.27 1.89 -14.14
CA LEU A 393 -14.75 0.61 -14.61
C LEU A 393 -15.90 -0.35 -14.98
N ARG A 394 -16.96 -0.41 -14.17
CA ARG A 394 -18.12 -1.23 -14.44
C ARG A 394 -18.83 -0.83 -15.72
N GLU A 395 -19.00 0.47 -15.97
CA GLU A 395 -19.58 0.97 -17.23
C GLU A 395 -18.76 0.50 -18.44
N ILE A 396 -17.43 0.66 -18.40
CA ILE A 396 -16.52 0.16 -19.45
C ILE A 396 -16.72 -1.34 -19.69
N MET A 397 -16.79 -2.15 -18.63
CA MET A 397 -16.93 -3.60 -18.71
C MET A 397 -18.28 -4.03 -19.31
N ILE A 398 -19.36 -3.33 -18.98
CA ILE A 398 -20.71 -3.64 -19.47
C ILE A 398 -20.86 -3.22 -20.94
N ASP A 399 -20.49 -1.99 -21.26
CA ASP A 399 -20.65 -1.40 -22.59
C ASP A 399 -19.78 -2.12 -23.65
N ASN A 400 -18.68 -2.75 -23.21
CA ASN A 400 -17.76 -3.49 -24.08
C ASN A 400 -17.72 -5.00 -23.77
N SER A 401 -18.79 -5.56 -23.21
CA SER A 401 -18.88 -6.97 -22.81
C SER A 401 -18.52 -7.97 -23.93
N ASP A 402 -18.87 -7.67 -25.18
CA ASP A 402 -18.50 -8.49 -26.34
C ASP A 402 -16.99 -8.55 -26.58
N LYS A 403 -16.29 -7.42 -26.40
CA LYS A 403 -14.83 -7.32 -26.61
C LYS A 403 -14.04 -7.83 -25.40
N LEU A 404 -14.63 -7.73 -24.20
CA LEU A 404 -14.02 -8.08 -22.91
C LEU A 404 -14.48 -9.44 -22.36
N LYS A 405 -15.03 -10.30 -23.22
CA LYS A 405 -15.63 -11.59 -22.82
C LYS A 405 -14.71 -12.46 -21.96
N THR A 406 -13.41 -12.47 -22.22
CA THR A 406 -12.40 -13.25 -21.46
C THR A 406 -12.10 -12.68 -20.08
N CYS A 407 -12.51 -11.44 -19.82
CA CYS A 407 -12.28 -10.71 -18.58
C CYS A 407 -13.53 -10.68 -17.68
N LEU A 408 -14.71 -11.02 -18.22
CA LEU A 408 -15.98 -10.96 -17.48
C LEU A 408 -15.99 -11.84 -16.23
N ASP A 409 -15.38 -13.02 -16.26
CA ASP A 409 -15.28 -13.89 -15.08
C ASP A 409 -14.45 -13.24 -13.96
N HIS A 410 -13.36 -12.53 -14.32
CA HIS A 410 -12.54 -11.80 -13.36
C HIS A 410 -13.28 -10.59 -12.80
N PHE A 411 -14.04 -9.89 -13.64
CA PHE A 411 -14.88 -8.77 -13.21
C PHE A 411 -16.01 -9.22 -12.28
N LYS A 412 -16.62 -10.38 -12.55
CA LYS A 412 -17.63 -10.95 -11.66
C LYS A 412 -17.04 -11.29 -10.28
N LEU A 413 -15.84 -11.88 -10.24
CA LEU A 413 -15.16 -12.14 -8.97
C LEU A 413 -14.86 -10.85 -8.20
N LEU A 414 -14.54 -9.77 -8.90
CA LEU A 414 -14.38 -8.43 -8.31
C LEU A 414 -15.71 -7.92 -7.71
N GLU A 415 -16.82 -8.00 -8.46
CA GLU A 415 -18.15 -7.61 -7.98
C GLU A 415 -18.59 -8.44 -6.76
N ASP A 416 -18.33 -9.75 -6.79
CA ASP A 416 -18.66 -10.67 -5.69
C ASP A 416 -17.84 -10.34 -4.43
N SER A 417 -16.53 -10.10 -4.55
CA SER A 417 -15.68 -9.68 -3.43
C SER A 417 -16.11 -8.32 -2.87
N PHE A 418 -16.44 -7.35 -3.73
CA PHE A 418 -16.97 -6.06 -3.29
C PHE A 418 -18.27 -6.22 -2.50
N LYS A 419 -19.23 -7.01 -3.02
CA LYS A 419 -20.50 -7.26 -2.35
C LYS A 419 -20.33 -7.99 -1.03
N LEU A 420 -19.43 -8.98 -0.99
CA LEU A 420 -19.14 -9.72 0.25
C LEU A 420 -18.53 -8.81 1.31
N LYS A 421 -17.63 -7.91 0.91
CA LYS A 421 -16.91 -6.98 1.79
C LYS A 421 -17.82 -5.88 2.33
N PHE A 422 -18.59 -5.22 1.46
CA PHE A 422 -19.35 -4.04 1.83
C PHE A 422 -20.85 -4.29 2.04
N GLY A 423 -21.36 -5.48 1.71
CA GLY A 423 -22.77 -5.83 1.83
C GLY A 423 -23.67 -5.23 0.74
N ILE A 424 -23.12 -4.49 -0.21
CA ILE A 424 -23.84 -3.81 -1.30
C ILE A 424 -23.23 -4.13 -2.66
N SER A 425 -24.06 -4.26 -3.70
CA SER A 425 -23.53 -4.44 -5.06
C SER A 425 -23.08 -3.11 -5.68
N LEU A 426 -22.09 -3.15 -6.57
CA LEU A 426 -21.66 -1.96 -7.33
C LEU A 426 -22.81 -1.33 -8.12
N ASN A 427 -23.79 -2.13 -8.55
CA ASN A 427 -24.97 -1.62 -9.25
C ASN A 427 -25.88 -0.77 -8.35
N ASP A 428 -26.01 -1.16 -7.08
CA ASP A 428 -26.89 -0.47 -6.12
C ASP A 428 -26.28 0.86 -5.66
N LEU A 429 -24.94 0.98 -5.66
CA LEU A 429 -24.23 2.22 -5.33
C LEU A 429 -24.63 3.39 -6.24
N ASN A 430 -24.77 3.16 -7.55
CA ASN A 430 -25.25 4.18 -8.48
C ASN A 430 -26.63 4.72 -8.10
N THR A 431 -27.50 3.85 -7.56
CA THR A 431 -28.83 4.23 -7.10
C THR A 431 -28.77 5.02 -5.79
N ILE A 432 -27.86 4.67 -4.88
CA ILE A 432 -27.66 5.40 -3.62
C ILE A 432 -27.11 6.81 -3.89
N HIS A 433 -26.05 6.94 -4.69
CA HIS A 433 -25.45 8.25 -4.98
C HIS A 433 -26.39 9.16 -5.78
N SER A 434 -27.26 8.60 -6.62
CA SER A 434 -28.29 9.37 -7.36
C SER A 434 -29.44 9.87 -6.47
N ASN A 435 -29.67 9.26 -5.31
CA ASN A 435 -30.78 9.58 -4.40
C ASN A 435 -30.39 10.50 -3.23
N ILE A 436 -29.11 10.85 -3.05
CA ILE A 436 -28.61 11.80 -2.02
C ILE A 436 -28.50 13.22 -2.60
N ILE A 437 -29.53 13.65 -3.35
CA ILE A 437 -29.65 15.03 -3.88
C ILE A 437 -30.21 15.96 -2.81
#